data_AF-A0A1V6IQH0-F1
#
_entry.id   AF-A0A1V6IQH0-F1
#
_cell.length_a   1.000
_cell.length_b   1.000
_cell.length_c   1.000
_cell.angle_alpha   90.00
_cell.angle_beta   90.00
_cell.angle_gamma   90.00
#
_symmetry.space_group_name_H-M   'P 1'
#
loop_
_entity.id
_entity.type
_entity.pdbx_description
1 polymer ?
#
loop_
_entity_poly.entity_id
_entity_poly.type
_entity_poly.pdbx_seq_one_letter_code
_entity_poly.pdbx_strand_id
1 'polypeptide(L)'
;MPKEDTVGLKTVKNIKGITVNAIATLHALKWLNSIPQNDFVFIYIDGNNATVIAQRKGNLHYLRQFYYSKENTANLYAAISEIKEENEFISVPYYIVSIFEDGDVKTLKEDIEKKYSIKINTPSLQQHITTDGYPNWLWAAIGASLITVDSNEINLLHQKEKGMGLSHEILFKWLGGLAALSTLIFIMFFLNLHFKEKTYRFFATEQQNIYKTVFPKSPPIKDVVSVFRDKISIIDRELVGAGTINTAPALKILAEISAKIDKQIDVKLNEFVCDENELSISGTTVSFMAVEKIKAAMEEIRDIKNIEIQNLDMTQGKQIKFKIKGKF
;
A
#
# COMPACT_ATOMS: atom_id res chain seq x y z
N MET A 1 34.46 -41.10 -39.62
CA MET A 1 35.64 -40.20 -39.65
C MET A 1 35.23 -38.86 -40.24
N PRO A 2 35.20 -37.81 -39.42
CA PRO A 2 35.74 -36.52 -39.79
C PRO A 2 37.00 -36.24 -38.96
N LYS A 3 37.99 -35.59 -39.57
CA LYS A 3 39.29 -35.28 -38.96
C LYS A 3 39.10 -34.34 -37.77
N GLU A 4 39.51 -34.79 -36.59
CA GLU A 4 39.89 -33.90 -35.49
C GLU A 4 41.12 -33.12 -35.93
N ASP A 5 40.92 -31.87 -36.32
CA ASP A 5 42.00 -30.89 -36.33
C ASP A 5 42.39 -30.65 -34.87
N THR A 6 43.40 -31.41 -34.44
CA THR A 6 44.11 -31.21 -33.18
C THR A 6 44.71 -29.81 -33.18
N VAL A 7 43.96 -28.84 -32.69
CA VAL A 7 44.47 -27.51 -32.32
C VAL A 7 45.42 -27.76 -31.15
N GLY A 8 46.70 -27.83 -31.48
CA GLY A 8 47.77 -27.93 -30.50
C GLY A 8 47.68 -26.75 -29.54
N LEU A 9 47.13 -27.00 -28.34
CA LEU A 9 47.33 -26.17 -27.16
C LEU A 9 48.83 -26.14 -26.89
N LYS A 10 49.55 -25.17 -27.49
CA LYS A 10 50.86 -24.77 -27.00
C LYS A 10 50.65 -24.33 -25.57
N THR A 11 51.31 -25.06 -24.67
CA THR A 11 51.42 -24.84 -23.24
C THR A 11 51.35 -23.35 -22.89
N VAL A 12 50.26 -22.95 -22.24
CA VAL A 12 50.13 -21.63 -21.61
C VAL A 12 51.23 -21.56 -20.54
N LYS A 13 52.35 -20.91 -20.88
CA LYS A 13 53.49 -20.79 -19.98
C LYS A 13 53.07 -19.97 -18.76
N ASN A 14 53.06 -20.62 -17.59
CA ASN A 14 53.11 -19.99 -16.28
C ASN A 14 51.87 -19.15 -15.90
N ILE A 15 50.70 -19.79 -15.80
CA ILE A 15 49.50 -19.18 -15.20
C ILE A 15 49.75 -19.02 -13.69
N LYS A 16 50.21 -17.84 -13.26
CA LYS A 16 50.32 -17.45 -11.84
C LYS A 16 49.20 -16.52 -11.45
N GLY A 17 47.96 -17.04 -11.43
CA GLY A 17 46.79 -16.26 -11.02
C GLY A 17 46.46 -15.09 -11.96
N ILE A 18 45.26 -14.53 -11.78
CA ILE A 18 44.79 -13.33 -12.45
C ILE A 18 43.88 -12.57 -11.49
N THR A 19 43.94 -11.25 -11.47
CA THR A 19 43.03 -10.46 -10.65
C THR A 19 41.66 -10.34 -11.33
N VAL A 20 40.60 -10.39 -10.52
CA VAL A 20 39.22 -10.18 -10.99
C VAL A 20 39.10 -8.82 -11.67
N ASN A 21 39.80 -7.80 -11.17
CA ASN A 21 39.83 -6.46 -11.74
C ASN A 21 40.40 -6.42 -13.17
N ALA A 22 41.46 -7.20 -13.46
CA ALA A 22 42.06 -7.25 -14.80
C ALA A 22 41.08 -7.87 -15.81
N ILE A 23 40.41 -8.97 -15.42
CA ILE A 23 39.39 -9.63 -16.25
C ILE A 23 38.22 -8.69 -16.49
N ALA A 24 37.68 -8.08 -15.43
CA ALA A 24 36.56 -7.17 -15.53
C ALA A 24 36.90 -5.97 -16.44
N THR A 25 38.05 -5.34 -16.23
CA THR A 25 38.54 -4.25 -17.09
C THR A 25 38.63 -4.68 -18.55
N LEU A 26 39.20 -5.85 -18.83
CA LEU A 26 39.29 -6.37 -20.19
C LEU A 26 37.89 -6.59 -20.81
N HIS A 27 36.94 -7.10 -20.03
CA HIS A 27 35.56 -7.30 -20.47
C HIS A 27 34.89 -5.97 -20.84
N ALA A 28 35.03 -4.94 -19.99
CA ALA A 28 34.51 -3.61 -20.27
C ALA A 28 35.09 -3.00 -21.55
N LEU A 29 36.40 -3.13 -21.75
CA LEU A 29 37.11 -2.62 -22.92
C LEU A 29 36.64 -3.28 -24.21
N LYS A 30 36.41 -4.60 -24.19
CA LYS A 30 35.85 -5.34 -25.32
C LYS A 30 34.41 -4.95 -25.59
N TRP A 31 33.58 -4.85 -24.55
CA TRP A 31 32.17 -4.52 -24.70
C TRP A 31 31.96 -3.11 -25.27
N LEU A 32 32.75 -2.14 -24.80
CA LEU A 32 32.77 -0.78 -25.33
C LEU A 32 33.56 -0.63 -26.64
N ASN A 33 34.00 -1.72 -27.28
CA ASN A 33 34.81 -1.70 -28.51
C ASN A 33 36.07 -0.80 -28.44
N SER A 34 36.63 -0.62 -27.24
CA SER A 34 37.88 0.13 -27.03
C SER A 34 39.13 -0.70 -27.40
N ILE A 35 38.99 -2.02 -27.43
CA ILE A 35 40.03 -2.99 -27.81
C ILE A 35 39.45 -4.01 -28.81
N PRO A 36 40.24 -4.52 -29.77
CA PRO A 36 39.83 -5.58 -30.69
C PRO A 36 39.35 -6.84 -29.97
N GLN A 37 38.45 -7.59 -30.59
CA GLN A 37 37.90 -8.81 -29.97
C GLN A 37 38.89 -10.00 -29.99
N ASN A 38 39.73 -10.08 -31.02
CA ASN A 38 40.46 -11.31 -31.35
C ASN A 38 41.97 -11.25 -31.13
N ASP A 39 42.61 -10.14 -31.53
CA ASP A 39 44.06 -9.99 -31.59
C ASP A 39 44.49 -8.72 -30.85
N PHE A 40 45.06 -8.88 -29.66
CA PHE A 40 45.61 -7.76 -28.89
C PHE A 40 46.58 -8.26 -27.81
N VAL A 41 47.45 -7.36 -27.36
CA VAL A 41 48.19 -7.51 -26.11
C VAL A 41 47.67 -6.47 -25.13
N PHE A 42 47.19 -6.92 -23.98
CA PHE A 42 46.63 -6.10 -22.92
C PHE A 42 47.52 -6.15 -21.68
N ILE A 43 47.94 -4.99 -21.23
CA ILE A 43 48.78 -4.79 -20.05
C ILE A 43 47.95 -4.01 -19.04
N TYR A 44 47.74 -4.60 -17.88
CA TYR A 44 46.95 -4.03 -16.79
C TYR A 44 47.83 -3.81 -15.57
N ILE A 45 47.81 -2.61 -15.01
CA ILE A 45 48.60 -2.23 -13.83
C ILE A 45 47.65 -1.80 -12.71
N ASP A 46 47.74 -2.50 -11.58
CA ASP A 46 46.92 -2.30 -10.39
C ASP A 46 47.81 -2.34 -9.14
N GLY A 47 48.09 -1.18 -8.56
CA GLY A 47 48.95 -1.13 -7.39
C GLY A 47 50.36 -1.61 -7.73
N ASN A 48 50.86 -2.54 -6.91
CA ASN A 48 52.14 -3.19 -7.14
C ASN A 48 52.02 -4.48 -7.98
N ASN A 49 50.95 -4.64 -8.75
CA ASN A 49 50.73 -5.81 -9.60
C ASN A 49 50.58 -5.39 -11.05
N ALA A 50 51.21 -6.13 -11.94
CA ALA A 50 50.98 -6.02 -13.37
C ALA A 50 50.56 -7.36 -13.95
N THR A 51 49.60 -7.32 -14.88
CA THR A 51 49.09 -8.48 -15.61
C THR A 51 49.23 -8.21 -17.10
N VAL A 52 49.82 -9.16 -17.83
CA VAL A 52 49.96 -9.11 -19.28
C VAL A 52 49.20 -10.28 -19.89
N ILE A 53 48.30 -9.96 -20.82
CA ILE A 53 47.40 -10.89 -21.50
C ILE A 53 47.59 -10.71 -23.00
N ALA A 54 47.95 -11.77 -23.73
CA ALA A 54 47.96 -11.74 -25.18
C ALA A 54 46.92 -12.71 -25.74
N GLN A 55 46.04 -12.19 -26.58
CA GLN A 55 45.00 -12.95 -27.26
C GLN A 55 45.27 -12.95 -28.77
N ARG A 56 45.09 -14.10 -29.40
CA ARG A 56 45.22 -14.25 -30.85
C ARG A 56 44.14 -15.18 -31.40
N LYS A 57 43.50 -14.80 -32.51
CA LYS A 57 42.36 -15.50 -33.13
C LYS A 57 41.27 -15.84 -32.11
N GLY A 58 41.08 -14.99 -31.11
CA GLY A 58 40.11 -15.21 -30.03
C GLY A 58 40.57 -16.19 -28.95
N ASN A 59 41.76 -16.79 -29.03
CA ASN A 59 42.30 -17.69 -28.01
C ASN A 59 43.30 -16.96 -27.10
N LEU A 60 43.33 -17.33 -25.81
CA LEU A 60 44.34 -16.87 -24.88
C LEU A 60 45.66 -17.60 -25.15
N HIS A 61 46.71 -16.86 -25.52
CA HIS A 61 48.02 -17.41 -25.85
C HIS A 61 49.08 -17.12 -24.77
N TYR A 62 49.02 -15.94 -24.16
CA TYR A 62 49.95 -15.54 -23.10
C TYR A 62 49.18 -14.93 -21.94
N LEU A 63 49.51 -15.35 -20.72
CA LEU A 63 49.00 -14.76 -19.49
C LEU A 63 50.09 -14.81 -18.43
N ARG A 64 50.46 -13.64 -17.90
CA ARG A 64 51.42 -13.55 -16.80
C ARG A 64 51.03 -12.44 -15.84
N GLN A 65 51.02 -12.76 -14.55
CA GLN A 65 50.91 -11.80 -13.47
C GLN A 65 52.22 -11.77 -12.67
N PHE A 66 52.65 -10.57 -12.28
CA PHE A 66 53.87 -10.38 -11.49
C PHE A 66 53.79 -9.10 -10.65
N TYR A 67 54.66 -9.03 -9.65
CA TYR A 67 54.86 -7.82 -8.87
C TYR A 67 55.54 -6.75 -9.74
N TYR A 68 54.99 -5.55 -9.69
CA TYR A 68 55.44 -4.37 -10.42
C TYR A 68 55.73 -3.25 -9.43
N SER A 69 56.86 -2.56 -9.61
CA SER A 69 57.12 -1.27 -8.97
C SER A 69 57.77 -0.34 -9.98
N LYS A 70 57.62 0.97 -9.80
CA LYS A 70 58.25 1.98 -10.67
C LYS A 70 59.77 1.85 -10.69
N GLU A 71 60.37 1.43 -9.57
CA GLU A 71 61.80 1.22 -9.43
C GLU A 71 62.29 -0.10 -10.06
N ASN A 72 61.41 -1.10 -10.19
CA ASN A 72 61.74 -2.42 -10.74
C ASN A 72 60.74 -2.86 -11.82
N THR A 73 61.01 -2.43 -13.04
CA THR A 73 60.22 -2.72 -14.24
C THR A 73 60.74 -3.93 -15.03
N ALA A 74 61.76 -4.64 -14.53
CA ALA A 74 62.44 -5.71 -15.25
C ALA A 74 61.50 -6.86 -15.67
N ASN A 75 60.56 -7.24 -14.80
CA ASN A 75 59.58 -8.29 -15.08
C ASN A 75 58.60 -7.90 -16.19
N LEU A 76 58.19 -6.63 -16.25
CA LEU A 76 57.31 -6.11 -17.30
C LEU A 76 58.02 -6.17 -18.65
N TYR A 77 59.26 -5.69 -18.70
CA TYR A 77 60.07 -5.72 -19.91
C TYR A 77 60.40 -7.14 -20.37
N ALA A 78 60.65 -8.07 -19.44
CA ALA A 78 60.82 -9.47 -19.77
C ALA A 78 59.55 -10.06 -20.40
N ALA A 79 58.37 -9.79 -19.84
CA ALA A 79 57.10 -10.27 -20.38
C ALA A 79 56.82 -9.71 -21.80
N ILE A 80 57.12 -8.43 -22.03
CA ILE A 80 56.95 -7.81 -23.36
C ILE A 80 57.96 -8.40 -24.36
N SER A 81 59.20 -8.65 -23.95
CA SER A 81 60.23 -9.27 -24.79
C SER A 81 59.82 -10.69 -25.19
N GLU A 82 59.34 -11.49 -24.25
CA GLU A 82 58.85 -12.86 -24.49
C GLU A 82 57.73 -12.87 -25.55
N ILE A 83 56.76 -11.95 -25.45
CA ILE A 83 55.67 -11.85 -26.44
C ILE A 83 56.19 -11.40 -27.80
N LYS A 84 57.14 -10.44 -27.84
CA LYS A 84 57.69 -9.91 -29.09
C LYS A 84 58.52 -10.94 -29.86
N GLU A 85 59.22 -11.83 -29.15
CA GLU A 85 59.99 -12.93 -29.76
C GLU A 85 59.09 -13.94 -30.47
N GLU A 86 57.80 -14.00 -30.14
CA GLU A 86 56.84 -14.81 -30.86
C GLU A 86 56.41 -14.11 -32.16
N ASN A 87 56.76 -14.71 -33.31
CA ASN A 87 56.37 -14.26 -34.65
C ASN A 87 54.86 -14.02 -34.81
N GLU A 88 54.06 -14.63 -33.93
CA GLU A 88 52.62 -14.54 -33.89
C GLU A 88 52.10 -13.16 -33.43
N PHE A 89 52.91 -12.40 -32.67
CA PHE A 89 52.49 -11.13 -32.03
C PHE A 89 53.16 -9.87 -32.60
N ILE A 90 53.98 -10.01 -33.65
CA ILE A 90 54.74 -8.88 -34.25
C ILE A 90 53.84 -7.71 -34.69
N SER A 91 52.63 -7.99 -35.17
CA SER A 91 51.71 -6.97 -35.73
C SER A 91 50.47 -6.73 -34.87
N VAL A 92 50.48 -7.17 -33.61
CA VAL A 92 49.31 -7.10 -32.73
C VAL A 92 49.31 -5.76 -31.96
N PRO A 93 48.17 -5.07 -31.83
CA PRO A 93 48.10 -3.81 -31.09
C PRO A 93 48.27 -4.04 -29.58
N TYR A 94 49.08 -3.18 -28.94
CA TYR A 94 49.32 -3.19 -27.50
C TYR A 94 48.44 -2.15 -26.82
N TYR A 95 47.87 -2.52 -25.68
CA TYR A 95 47.02 -1.67 -24.86
C TYR A 95 47.52 -1.65 -23.42
N ILE A 96 47.66 -0.47 -22.84
CA ILE A 96 47.97 -0.30 -21.41
C ILE A 96 46.78 0.37 -20.72
N VAL A 97 46.34 -0.20 -19.60
CA VAL A 97 45.40 0.41 -18.66
C VAL A 97 45.98 0.32 -17.26
N SER A 98 45.94 1.43 -16.53
CA SER A 98 46.44 1.54 -15.16
C SER A 98 45.41 2.22 -14.29
N ILE A 99 45.25 1.75 -13.05
CA ILE A 99 44.38 2.41 -12.07
C ILE A 99 45.00 3.73 -11.54
N PHE A 100 46.31 3.92 -11.68
CA PHE A 100 47.01 5.13 -11.21
C PHE A 100 46.76 6.36 -12.09
N GLU A 101 47.19 7.52 -11.58
CA GLU A 101 47.15 8.81 -12.29
C GLU A 101 47.85 8.74 -13.66
N ASP A 102 47.27 9.44 -14.64
CA ASP A 102 47.67 9.38 -16.06
C ASP A 102 49.15 9.72 -16.32
N GLY A 103 49.78 10.51 -15.44
CA GLY A 103 51.17 10.95 -15.59
C GLY A 103 52.19 9.80 -15.61
N ASP A 104 51.99 8.79 -14.77
CA ASP A 104 52.91 7.65 -14.65
C ASP A 104 52.77 6.65 -15.81
N VAL A 105 51.57 6.56 -16.36
CA VAL A 105 51.27 5.67 -17.49
C VAL A 105 51.90 6.21 -18.76
N LYS A 106 51.89 7.55 -18.91
CA LYS A 106 52.46 8.22 -20.08
C LYS A 106 53.96 8.01 -20.19
N THR A 107 54.71 8.14 -19.09
CA THR A 107 56.16 7.91 -19.08
C THR A 107 56.50 6.45 -19.35
N LEU A 108 55.81 5.52 -18.68
CA LEU A 108 55.98 4.09 -18.90
C LEU A 108 55.69 3.69 -20.36
N LYS A 109 54.62 4.24 -20.93
CA LYS A 109 54.27 4.05 -22.33
C LYS A 109 55.42 4.49 -23.24
N GLU A 110 55.88 5.73 -23.09
CA GLU A 110 56.94 6.30 -23.93
C GLU A 110 58.23 5.46 -23.85
N ASP A 111 58.59 4.97 -22.66
CA ASP A 111 59.75 4.10 -22.46
C ASP A 111 59.63 2.76 -23.17
N ILE A 112 58.47 2.09 -23.08
CA ILE A 112 58.23 0.81 -23.74
C ILE A 112 58.18 0.99 -25.27
N GLU A 113 57.47 2.02 -25.76
CA GLU A 113 57.38 2.32 -27.19
C GLU A 113 58.77 2.58 -27.78
N LYS A 114 59.63 3.34 -27.08
CA LYS A 114 61.01 3.61 -27.50
C LYS A 114 61.88 2.36 -27.51
N LYS A 115 61.79 1.53 -26.46
CA LYS A 115 62.67 0.36 -26.29
C LYS A 115 62.33 -0.78 -27.23
N TYR A 116 61.04 -1.03 -27.49
CA TYR A 116 60.59 -2.15 -28.31
C TYR A 116 60.09 -1.73 -29.69
N SER A 117 60.06 -0.43 -30.01
CA SER A 117 59.54 0.11 -31.27
C SER A 117 58.11 -0.37 -31.57
N ILE A 118 57.29 -0.46 -30.53
CA ILE A 118 55.88 -0.83 -30.61
C ILE A 118 55.01 0.41 -30.39
N LYS A 119 53.75 0.38 -30.86
CA LYS A 119 52.76 1.41 -30.58
C LYS A 119 51.79 0.91 -29.52
N ILE A 120 51.63 1.68 -28.45
CA ILE A 120 50.76 1.36 -27.31
C ILE A 120 49.62 2.35 -27.23
N ASN A 121 48.40 1.82 -27.20
CA ASN A 121 47.20 2.60 -27.04
C ASN A 121 46.78 2.61 -25.55
N THR A 122 46.25 3.74 -25.09
CA THR A 122 45.76 3.94 -23.71
C THR A 122 44.27 4.29 -23.79
N PRO A 123 43.37 3.30 -23.69
CA PRO A 123 41.93 3.53 -23.71
C PRO A 123 41.49 4.46 -22.58
N SER A 124 40.64 5.44 -22.90
CA SER A 124 40.06 6.36 -21.90
C SER A 124 38.53 6.24 -21.88
N LEU A 125 37.95 6.22 -20.67
CA LEU A 125 36.51 6.21 -20.46
C LEU A 125 35.82 7.46 -21.02
N GLN A 126 36.53 8.58 -21.09
CA GLN A 126 36.02 9.85 -21.62
C GLN A 126 35.62 9.76 -23.09
N GLN A 127 36.14 8.77 -23.83
CA GLN A 127 35.74 8.54 -25.23
C GLN A 127 34.30 8.01 -25.36
N HIS A 128 33.76 7.43 -24.29
CA HIS A 128 32.45 6.76 -24.30
C HIS A 128 31.45 7.41 -23.35
N ILE A 129 31.92 8.17 -22.35
CA ILE A 129 31.08 8.83 -21.35
C ILE A 129 31.38 10.33 -21.39
N THR A 130 30.36 11.15 -21.66
CA THR A 130 30.43 12.60 -21.87
C THR A 130 30.73 13.43 -20.61
N THR A 131 31.01 12.80 -19.47
CA THR A 131 31.24 13.50 -18.20
C THR A 131 32.71 13.44 -17.83
N ASP A 132 33.28 14.58 -17.46
CA ASP A 132 34.68 14.70 -17.08
C ASP A 132 34.98 14.08 -15.70
N GLY A 133 36.21 13.62 -15.52
CA GLY A 133 36.76 13.29 -14.19
C GLY A 133 36.53 11.86 -13.67
N TYR A 134 36.18 10.89 -14.53
CA TYR A 134 36.09 9.50 -14.07
C TYR A 134 37.48 8.88 -13.82
N PRO A 135 37.66 8.15 -12.71
CA PRO A 135 38.91 7.47 -12.41
C PRO A 135 39.04 6.16 -13.20
N ASN A 136 40.29 5.77 -13.52
CA ASN A 136 40.56 4.59 -14.35
C ASN A 136 40.10 3.26 -13.74
N TRP A 137 39.94 3.15 -12.41
CA TRP A 137 39.38 1.95 -11.76
C TRP A 137 37.91 1.69 -12.14
N LEU A 138 37.20 2.70 -12.67
CA LEU A 138 35.80 2.55 -13.09
C LEU A 138 35.64 1.52 -14.21
N TRP A 139 36.68 1.29 -15.02
CA TRP A 139 36.70 0.22 -16.03
C TRP A 139 36.38 -1.15 -15.41
N ALA A 140 36.99 -1.47 -14.26
CA ALA A 140 36.76 -2.74 -13.58
C ALA A 140 35.32 -2.84 -13.06
N ALA A 141 34.75 -1.74 -12.55
CA ALA A 141 33.38 -1.71 -12.06
C ALA A 141 32.34 -1.90 -13.19
N ILE A 142 32.53 -1.22 -14.33
CA ILE A 142 31.70 -1.40 -15.53
C ILE A 142 31.83 -2.83 -16.06
N GLY A 143 33.04 -3.38 -16.03
CA GLY A 143 33.29 -4.74 -16.45
C GLY A 143 32.55 -5.77 -15.60
N ALA A 144 32.66 -5.62 -14.28
CA ALA A 144 32.01 -6.50 -13.32
C ALA A 144 30.48 -6.45 -13.44
N SER A 145 29.89 -5.28 -13.69
CA SER A 145 28.45 -5.17 -13.91
C SER A 145 28.02 -5.78 -15.25
N LEU A 146 28.79 -5.59 -16.32
CA LEU A 146 28.49 -6.16 -17.64
C LEU A 146 28.62 -7.68 -17.70
N ILE A 147 29.50 -8.28 -16.89
CA ILE A 147 29.61 -9.75 -16.78
C ILE A 147 28.29 -10.39 -16.32
N THR A 148 27.40 -9.65 -15.63
CA THR A 148 26.07 -10.17 -15.26
C THR A 148 25.07 -10.20 -16.43
N VAL A 149 25.36 -9.47 -17.51
CA VAL A 149 24.49 -9.36 -18.70
C VAL A 149 24.93 -10.31 -19.81
N ASP A 150 26.23 -10.57 -19.93
CA ASP A 150 26.78 -11.50 -20.93
C ASP A 150 26.87 -12.94 -20.38
N SER A 151 26.64 -13.94 -21.24
CA SER A 151 26.45 -15.35 -20.85
C SER A 151 27.75 -16.08 -20.49
N ASN A 152 28.91 -15.45 -20.70
CA ASN A 152 30.23 -16.00 -20.36
C ASN A 152 30.61 -15.68 -18.91
N GLU A 153 29.91 -16.30 -17.97
CA GLU A 153 30.12 -16.13 -16.53
C GLU A 153 31.44 -16.80 -16.06
N ILE A 154 32.33 -16.05 -15.43
CA ILE A 154 33.43 -16.59 -14.60
C ILE A 154 32.94 -16.58 -13.15
N ASN A 155 32.33 -17.68 -12.71
CA ASN A 155 31.85 -17.80 -11.34
C ASN A 155 32.95 -18.37 -10.43
N LEU A 156 33.47 -17.53 -9.53
CA LEU A 156 34.46 -17.91 -8.52
C LEU A 156 33.81 -18.42 -7.22
N LEU A 157 32.51 -18.23 -7.05
CA LEU A 157 31.75 -18.85 -5.98
C LEU A 157 31.53 -20.31 -6.36
N HIS A 158 32.01 -21.23 -5.52
CA HIS A 158 31.82 -22.68 -5.68
C HIS A 158 30.34 -23.08 -5.83
N GLN A 159 29.44 -22.20 -5.40
CA GLN A 159 28.01 -22.34 -5.54
C GLN A 159 27.52 -21.40 -6.65
N LYS A 160 27.12 -21.98 -7.79
CA LYS A 160 26.25 -21.30 -8.73
C LYS A 160 24.93 -21.11 -8.02
N GLU A 161 24.71 -19.94 -7.40
CA GLU A 161 23.34 -19.52 -7.11
C GLU A 161 22.66 -19.44 -8.47
N LYS A 162 21.93 -20.50 -8.80
CA LYS A 162 21.03 -20.49 -9.93
C LYS A 162 20.01 -19.41 -9.59
N GLY A 163 20.25 -18.18 -10.06
CA GLY A 163 19.20 -17.18 -10.19
C GLY A 163 18.00 -17.90 -10.78
N MET A 164 16.84 -17.75 -10.14
CA MET A 164 15.67 -18.62 -10.29
C MET A 164 15.44 -18.97 -11.77
N GLY A 165 15.99 -20.11 -12.19
CA GLY A 165 16.10 -20.50 -13.59
C GLY A 165 14.79 -21.08 -14.06
N LEU A 166 13.71 -20.32 -13.86
CA LEU A 166 12.41 -20.64 -14.40
C LEU A 166 12.54 -20.43 -15.91
N SER A 167 12.44 -21.51 -16.67
CA SER A 167 12.40 -21.42 -18.13
C SER A 167 11.31 -20.43 -18.53
N HIS A 168 11.52 -19.70 -19.64
CA HIS A 168 10.55 -18.71 -20.09
C HIS A 168 9.15 -19.34 -20.25
N GLU A 169 9.07 -20.62 -20.62
CA GLU A 169 7.80 -21.37 -20.67
C GLU A 169 7.10 -21.52 -19.31
N ILE A 170 7.86 -21.75 -18.24
CA ILE A 170 7.31 -21.86 -16.88
C ILE A 170 6.88 -20.47 -16.40
N LEU A 171 7.69 -19.43 -16.64
CA LEU A 171 7.32 -18.04 -16.33
C LEU A 171 6.04 -17.62 -17.05
N PHE A 172 5.91 -17.91 -18.35
CA PHE A 172 4.71 -17.61 -19.13
C PHE A 172 3.48 -18.35 -18.61
N LYS A 173 3.61 -19.62 -18.19
CA LYS A 173 2.52 -20.37 -17.57
C LYS A 173 2.09 -19.78 -16.23
N TRP A 174 3.04 -19.37 -15.39
CA TRP A 174 2.74 -18.71 -14.12
C TRP A 174 2.13 -17.32 -14.30
N LEU A 175 2.64 -16.52 -15.24
CA LEU A 175 2.04 -15.23 -15.61
C LEU A 175 0.61 -15.40 -16.14
N GLY A 176 0.39 -16.39 -17.00
CA GLY A 176 -0.95 -16.72 -17.49
C GLY A 176 -1.89 -17.14 -16.36
N GLY A 177 -1.43 -17.99 -15.45
CA GLY A 177 -2.19 -18.40 -14.26
C GLY A 177 -2.51 -17.22 -13.33
N LEU A 178 -1.56 -16.32 -13.09
CA LEU A 178 -1.74 -15.13 -12.27
C LEU A 178 -2.73 -14.15 -12.91
N ALA A 179 -2.64 -13.94 -14.23
CA ALA A 179 -3.56 -13.11 -14.98
C ALA A 179 -4.99 -13.70 -14.97
N ALA A 180 -5.13 -15.01 -15.13
CA ALA A 180 -6.41 -15.69 -15.05
C ALA A 180 -7.03 -15.56 -13.64
N LEU A 181 -6.22 -15.73 -12.59
CA LEU A 181 -6.67 -15.57 -11.21
C LEU A 181 -7.09 -14.12 -10.91
N SER A 182 -6.30 -13.14 -11.35
CA SER A 182 -6.64 -11.71 -11.22
C SER A 182 -7.95 -11.37 -11.93
N THR A 183 -8.13 -11.89 -13.15
CA THR A 183 -9.36 -11.71 -13.92
C THR A 183 -10.57 -12.35 -13.21
N LEU A 184 -10.40 -13.54 -12.63
CA LEU A 184 -11.46 -14.21 -11.89
C LEU A 184 -11.86 -13.45 -10.62
N ILE A 185 -10.89 -12.92 -9.88
CA ILE A 185 -11.14 -12.04 -8.72
C ILE A 185 -11.88 -10.78 -9.16
N PHE A 186 -11.47 -10.18 -10.28
CA PHE A 186 -12.13 -8.98 -10.80
C PHE A 186 -13.58 -9.25 -11.22
N ILE A 187 -13.84 -10.37 -11.90
CA ILE A 187 -15.20 -10.81 -12.26
C ILE A 187 -16.04 -11.04 -11.00
N MET A 188 -15.53 -11.77 -10.01
CA MET A 188 -16.21 -11.99 -8.72
C MET A 188 -16.55 -10.67 -8.01
N PHE A 189 -15.61 -9.73 -7.97
CA PHE A 189 -15.83 -8.41 -7.40
C PHE A 189 -16.92 -7.63 -8.15
N PHE A 190 -16.87 -7.64 -9.49
CA PHE A 190 -17.87 -6.99 -10.34
C PHE A 190 -19.28 -7.58 -10.14
N LEU A 191 -19.40 -8.92 -10.10
CA LEU A 191 -20.66 -9.59 -9.83
C LEU A 191 -21.20 -9.22 -8.45
N ASN A 192 -20.34 -9.23 -7.43
CA ASN A 192 -20.74 -8.86 -6.07
C ASN A 192 -21.28 -7.42 -6.00
N LEU A 193 -20.60 -6.47 -6.65
CA LEU A 193 -21.09 -5.09 -6.75
C LEU A 193 -22.44 -5.00 -7.45
N HIS A 194 -22.61 -5.71 -8.57
CA HIS A 194 -23.86 -5.70 -9.34
C HIS A 194 -25.04 -6.31 -8.55
N PHE A 195 -24.83 -7.43 -7.86
CA PHE A 195 -25.87 -8.03 -6.99
C PHE A 195 -26.19 -7.14 -5.79
N LYS A 196 -25.16 -6.51 -5.21
CA LYS A 196 -25.33 -5.57 -4.11
C LYS A 196 -26.17 -4.38 -4.55
N GLU A 197 -25.85 -3.75 -5.69
CA GLU A 197 -26.63 -2.64 -6.23
C GLU A 197 -28.09 -3.01 -6.50
N LYS A 198 -28.34 -4.18 -7.11
CA LYS A 198 -29.71 -4.66 -7.35
C LYS A 198 -30.50 -4.81 -6.04
N THR A 199 -29.85 -5.35 -5.01
CA THR A 199 -30.43 -5.53 -3.67
C THR A 199 -30.73 -4.19 -3.00
N TYR A 200 -29.80 -3.22 -3.06
CA TYR A 200 -30.03 -1.87 -2.55
C TYR A 200 -31.20 -1.16 -3.25
N ARG A 201 -31.28 -1.27 -4.58
CA ARG A 201 -32.40 -0.69 -5.35
C ARG A 201 -33.74 -1.32 -4.97
N PHE A 202 -33.78 -2.63 -4.74
CA PHE A 202 -34.97 -3.33 -4.27
C PHE A 202 -35.43 -2.80 -2.89
N PHE A 203 -34.53 -2.75 -1.91
CA PHE A 203 -34.86 -2.24 -0.57
C PHE A 203 -35.24 -0.75 -0.57
N ALA A 204 -34.56 0.08 -1.37
CA ALA A 204 -34.91 1.50 -1.51
C ALA A 204 -36.32 1.69 -2.09
N THR A 205 -36.70 0.84 -3.05
CA THR A 205 -38.05 0.88 -3.65
C THR A 205 -39.11 0.48 -2.63
N GLU A 206 -38.85 -0.56 -1.84
CA GLU A 206 -39.79 -1.02 -0.81
C GLU A 206 -39.98 0.02 0.30
N GLN A 207 -38.90 0.65 0.75
CA GLN A 207 -38.97 1.76 1.72
C GLN A 207 -39.80 2.94 1.18
N GLN A 208 -39.67 3.27 -0.11
CA GLN A 208 -40.48 4.31 -0.73
C GLN A 208 -41.97 3.91 -0.87
N ASN A 209 -42.27 2.64 -1.12
CA ASN A 209 -43.65 2.14 -1.16
C ASN A 209 -44.33 2.28 0.20
N ILE A 210 -43.64 1.90 1.28
CA ILE A 210 -44.12 2.08 2.66
C ILE A 210 -44.31 3.58 2.96
N TYR A 211 -43.35 4.43 2.60
CA TYR A 211 -43.45 5.88 2.78
C TYR A 211 -44.68 6.48 2.08
N LYS A 212 -44.94 6.09 0.82
CA LYS A 212 -46.11 6.54 0.05
C LYS A 212 -47.43 6.06 0.64
N THR A 213 -47.44 4.90 1.30
CA THR A 213 -48.64 4.37 1.96
C THR A 213 -49.01 5.20 3.18
N VAL A 214 -48.02 5.65 3.95
CA VAL A 214 -48.25 6.49 5.14
C VAL A 214 -48.45 7.97 4.78
N PHE A 215 -47.77 8.47 3.73
CA PHE A 215 -47.80 9.88 3.33
C PHE A 215 -48.05 10.05 1.81
N PRO A 216 -49.29 9.81 1.34
CA PRO A 216 -49.62 9.73 -0.10
C PRO A 216 -49.43 11.04 -0.90
N LYS A 217 -49.29 12.19 -0.22
CA LYS A 217 -49.09 13.51 -0.85
C LYS A 217 -47.64 14.02 -0.79
N SER A 218 -46.69 13.24 -0.23
CA SER A 218 -45.30 13.69 -0.08
C SER A 218 -44.42 13.25 -1.27
N PRO A 219 -43.47 14.09 -1.73
CA PRO A 219 -42.56 13.75 -2.83
C PRO A 219 -41.64 12.57 -2.45
N PRO A 220 -41.05 11.85 -3.42
CA PRO A 220 -40.10 10.77 -3.13
C PRO A 220 -38.82 11.31 -2.47
N ILE A 221 -38.32 10.61 -1.46
CA ILE A 221 -37.20 11.06 -0.62
C ILE A 221 -36.10 9.99 -0.61
N LYS A 222 -34.84 10.44 -0.58
CA LYS A 222 -33.64 9.60 -0.64
C LYS A 222 -33.36 8.85 0.67
N ASP A 223 -33.67 9.45 1.80
CA ASP A 223 -33.55 8.84 3.13
C ASP A 223 -34.91 8.87 3.83
N VAL A 224 -35.61 7.74 3.70
CA VAL A 224 -36.96 7.57 4.24
C VAL A 224 -36.93 7.59 5.78
N VAL A 225 -35.86 7.08 6.40
CA VAL A 225 -35.79 6.90 7.86
C VAL A 225 -35.61 8.23 8.58
N SER A 226 -34.73 9.11 8.08
CA SER A 226 -34.57 10.44 8.67
C SER A 226 -35.85 11.26 8.55
N VAL A 227 -36.52 11.24 7.39
CA VAL A 227 -37.76 11.99 7.23
C VAL A 227 -38.93 11.43 8.05
N PHE A 228 -39.00 10.11 8.26
CA PHE A 228 -39.95 9.55 9.23
C PHE A 228 -39.66 10.05 10.64
N ARG A 229 -38.40 10.05 11.07
CA ARG A 229 -37.99 10.55 12.38
C ARG A 229 -38.31 12.03 12.54
N ASP A 230 -38.04 12.83 11.51
CA ASP A 230 -38.34 14.25 11.52
C ASP A 230 -39.84 14.49 11.57
N LYS A 231 -40.65 13.77 10.78
CA LYS A 231 -42.11 13.87 10.82
C LYS A 231 -42.68 13.44 12.17
N ILE A 232 -42.17 12.37 12.78
CA ILE A 232 -42.55 11.96 14.15
C ILE A 232 -42.18 13.07 15.14
N SER A 233 -40.97 13.62 15.03
CA SER A 233 -40.55 14.73 15.90
C SER A 233 -41.36 15.99 15.69
N ILE A 234 -41.86 16.23 14.47
CA ILE A 234 -42.76 17.35 14.15
C ILE A 234 -44.13 17.07 14.72
N ILE A 235 -44.67 15.85 14.64
CA ILE A 235 -45.93 15.49 15.30
C ILE A 235 -45.79 15.64 16.82
N ASP A 236 -44.71 15.15 17.41
CA ASP A 236 -44.38 15.34 18.83
C ASP A 236 -44.26 16.84 19.17
N ARG A 237 -43.71 17.64 18.26
CA ARG A 237 -43.52 19.08 18.45
C ARG A 237 -44.76 19.90 18.16
N GLU A 238 -45.66 19.47 17.29
CA GLU A 238 -46.97 20.08 17.02
C GLU A 238 -47.92 19.78 18.18
N LEU A 239 -47.84 18.57 18.77
CA LEU A 239 -48.45 18.26 20.07
C LEU A 239 -47.91 19.17 21.20
N VAL A 240 -46.69 19.69 21.06
CA VAL A 240 -46.05 20.63 22.01
C VAL A 240 -46.22 22.11 21.58
N GLY A 241 -46.63 22.37 20.34
CA GLY A 241 -46.58 23.68 19.68
C GLY A 241 -47.94 24.32 19.41
N ALA A 242 -49.03 23.57 19.58
CA ALA A 242 -50.38 24.10 19.60
C ALA A 242 -50.73 24.62 21.01
N GLY A 243 -50.26 25.82 21.34
CA GLY A 243 -50.67 26.52 22.55
C GLY A 243 -50.02 25.99 23.83
N THR A 244 -49.84 26.89 24.77
CA THR A 244 -49.38 26.64 26.13
C THR A 244 -50.06 25.44 26.78
N ILE A 245 -49.29 24.71 27.59
CA ILE A 245 -49.67 23.54 28.39
C ILE A 245 -49.58 22.24 27.60
N ASN A 246 -48.41 21.62 27.77
CA ASN A 246 -48.29 20.24 28.23
C ASN A 246 -49.53 19.42 27.81
N THR A 247 -49.44 18.55 26.80
CA THR A 247 -50.42 17.46 26.57
C THR A 247 -49.99 16.15 27.25
N ALA A 248 -48.78 16.11 27.82
CA ALA A 248 -48.34 15.13 28.80
C ALA A 248 -48.89 15.25 30.25
N PRO A 249 -49.52 16.33 30.75
CA PRO A 249 -49.92 16.52 32.13
C PRO A 249 -51.35 16.04 32.35
N ALA A 250 -52.26 16.01 31.35
CA ALA A 250 -53.62 15.54 31.60
C ALA A 250 -53.59 14.05 31.98
N LEU A 251 -52.88 13.23 31.21
CA LEU A 251 -52.67 11.82 31.52
C LEU A 251 -51.75 11.61 32.73
N LYS A 252 -50.74 12.45 32.95
CA LYS A 252 -49.84 12.35 34.10
C LYS A 252 -50.52 12.76 35.42
N ILE A 253 -51.29 13.85 35.42
CA ILE A 253 -52.14 14.29 36.54
C ILE A 253 -53.20 13.23 36.81
N LEU A 254 -53.85 12.67 35.78
CA LEU A 254 -54.78 11.57 35.95
C LEU A 254 -54.10 10.34 36.58
N ALA A 255 -52.87 10.01 36.15
CA ALA A 255 -52.09 8.93 36.74
C ALA A 255 -51.68 9.23 38.20
N GLU A 256 -51.32 10.47 38.53
CA GLU A 256 -50.97 10.90 39.90
C GLU A 256 -52.19 10.89 40.84
N ILE A 257 -53.34 11.36 40.37
CA ILE A 257 -54.62 11.28 41.10
C ILE A 257 -54.99 9.80 41.31
N SER A 258 -54.91 8.98 40.27
CA SER A 258 -55.19 7.55 40.38
C SER A 258 -54.23 6.83 41.33
N ALA A 259 -52.98 7.27 41.46
CA ALA A 259 -51.99 6.67 42.35
C ALA A 259 -52.20 7.07 43.82
N LYS A 260 -52.75 8.27 44.08
CA LYS A 260 -53.01 8.80 45.44
C LYS A 260 -54.35 8.37 46.03
N ILE A 261 -55.34 8.03 45.20
CA ILE A 261 -56.59 7.45 45.68
C ILE A 261 -56.32 6.03 46.20
N ASP A 262 -56.72 5.77 47.45
CA ASP A 262 -56.59 4.45 48.08
C ASP A 262 -57.37 3.39 47.28
N LYS A 263 -56.71 2.27 46.97
CA LYS A 263 -57.26 1.12 46.22
C LYS A 263 -58.49 0.50 46.88
N GLN A 264 -58.73 0.77 48.17
CA GLN A 264 -59.91 0.32 48.89
C GLN A 264 -61.18 1.16 48.59
N ILE A 265 -61.03 2.30 47.92
CA ILE A 265 -62.15 3.16 47.55
C ILE A 265 -62.63 2.78 46.14
N ASP A 266 -63.87 2.29 46.02
CA ASP A 266 -64.49 2.06 44.71
C ASP A 266 -64.93 3.41 44.11
N VAL A 267 -64.26 3.79 43.01
CA VAL A 267 -64.47 5.05 42.29
C VAL A 267 -64.55 4.76 40.80
N LYS A 268 -65.62 5.25 40.17
CA LYS A 268 -65.75 5.25 38.71
C LYS A 268 -65.72 6.68 38.21
N LEU A 269 -64.72 7.01 37.42
CA LEU A 269 -64.59 8.31 36.78
C LEU A 269 -65.38 8.31 35.47
N ASN A 270 -66.27 9.29 35.31
CA ASN A 270 -67.11 9.45 34.13
C ASN A 270 -66.61 10.57 33.22
N GLU A 271 -66.04 11.63 33.82
CA GLU A 271 -65.54 12.79 33.08
C GLU A 271 -64.28 13.33 33.76
N PHE A 272 -63.27 13.60 32.95
CA PHE A 272 -62.04 14.28 33.36
C PHE A 272 -61.78 15.40 32.36
N VAL A 273 -61.78 16.63 32.86
CA VAL A 273 -61.50 17.83 32.08
C VAL A 273 -60.31 18.53 32.72
N CYS A 274 -59.23 18.70 31.96
CA CYS A 274 -58.04 19.41 32.37
C CYS A 274 -57.78 20.51 31.34
N ASP A 275 -57.96 21.75 31.75
CA ASP A 275 -57.77 22.95 30.94
C ASP A 275 -56.68 23.84 31.57
N GLU A 276 -56.34 24.96 30.92
CA GLU A 276 -55.24 25.83 31.34
C GLU A 276 -55.38 26.39 32.76
N ASN A 277 -56.62 26.59 33.22
CA ASN A 277 -56.92 27.25 34.49
C ASN A 277 -57.79 26.39 35.43
N GLU A 278 -58.44 25.35 34.92
CA GLU A 278 -59.39 24.54 35.70
C GLU A 278 -59.17 23.05 35.47
N LEU A 279 -59.28 22.29 36.56
CA LEU A 279 -59.37 20.85 36.58
C LEU A 279 -60.75 20.46 37.09
N SER A 280 -61.47 19.60 36.38
CA SER A 280 -62.74 19.05 36.83
C SER A 280 -62.80 17.54 36.67
N ILE A 281 -63.21 16.87 37.74
CA ILE A 281 -63.38 15.42 37.77
C ILE A 281 -64.80 15.11 38.22
N SER A 282 -65.50 14.29 37.45
CA SER A 282 -66.82 13.79 37.81
C SER A 282 -66.85 12.26 37.80
N GLY A 283 -67.61 11.69 38.73
CA GLY A 283 -67.66 10.24 38.92
C GLY A 283 -68.70 9.80 39.92
N THR A 284 -68.70 8.50 40.19
CA THR A 284 -69.56 7.85 41.19
C THR A 284 -68.74 7.06 42.20
N THR A 285 -69.12 7.12 43.48
CA THR A 285 -68.52 6.32 44.56
C THR A 285 -69.59 5.83 45.57
N VAL A 286 -69.16 5.11 46.59
CA VAL A 286 -70.02 4.37 47.54
C VAL A 286 -70.38 5.14 48.82
N SER A 287 -69.66 6.22 49.18
CA SER A 287 -69.94 7.00 50.40
C SER A 287 -69.46 8.46 50.31
N PHE A 288 -70.04 9.36 51.12
CA PHE A 288 -69.59 10.76 51.17
C PHE A 288 -68.15 10.86 51.70
N MET A 289 -67.78 9.96 52.62
CA MET A 289 -66.40 9.85 53.11
C MET A 289 -65.41 9.49 52.00
N ALA A 290 -65.82 8.69 51.00
CA ALA A 290 -64.98 8.39 49.86
C ALA A 290 -64.71 9.64 49.00
N VAL A 291 -65.71 10.51 48.83
CA VAL A 291 -65.55 11.79 48.09
C VAL A 291 -64.56 12.71 48.80
N GLU A 292 -64.65 12.82 50.13
CA GLU A 292 -63.70 13.63 50.93
C GLU A 292 -62.27 13.09 50.83
N LYS A 293 -62.08 11.77 50.82
CA LYS A 293 -60.75 11.16 50.62
C LYS A 293 -60.20 11.43 49.22
N ILE A 294 -61.03 11.43 48.18
CA ILE A 294 -60.62 11.78 46.82
C ILE A 294 -60.21 13.27 46.76
N LYS A 295 -60.97 14.15 47.40
CA LYS A 295 -60.62 15.58 47.53
C LYS A 295 -59.25 15.75 48.19
N ALA A 296 -59.03 15.11 49.33
CA ALA A 296 -57.76 15.17 50.04
C ALA A 296 -56.59 14.64 49.18
N ALA A 297 -56.79 13.55 48.43
CA ALA A 297 -55.79 13.01 47.51
C ALA A 297 -55.42 14.00 46.39
N MET A 298 -56.39 14.79 45.90
CA MET A 298 -56.15 15.84 44.92
C MET A 298 -55.42 17.06 45.53
N GLU A 299 -55.68 17.40 46.80
CA GLU A 299 -55.01 18.51 47.51
C GLU A 299 -53.51 18.26 47.76
N GLU A 300 -53.08 17.00 47.82
CA GLU A 300 -51.66 16.67 47.98
C GLU A 300 -50.84 16.81 46.69
N ILE A 301 -51.47 17.11 45.55
CA ILE A 301 -50.77 17.30 44.27
C ILE A 301 -50.30 18.76 44.21
N ARG A 302 -48.98 18.95 44.13
CA ARG A 302 -48.31 20.26 44.26
C ARG A 302 -48.86 21.36 43.33
N ASP A 303 -49.41 20.95 42.20
CA ASP A 303 -49.83 21.84 41.12
C ASP A 303 -51.34 22.18 41.16
N ILE A 304 -52.15 21.61 42.08
CA ILE A 304 -53.60 21.87 42.15
C ILE A 304 -53.92 22.66 43.42
N LYS A 305 -54.65 23.78 43.28
CA LYS A 305 -55.08 24.68 44.34
C LYS A 305 -56.59 24.90 44.29
N ASN A 306 -57.17 25.35 45.41
CA ASN A 306 -58.59 25.70 45.53
C ASN A 306 -59.54 24.58 45.07
N ILE A 307 -59.38 23.39 45.66
CA ILE A 307 -60.22 22.24 45.34
C ILE A 307 -61.54 22.34 46.12
N GLU A 308 -62.65 22.35 45.38
CA GLU A 308 -64.01 22.47 45.89
C GLU A 308 -64.89 21.34 45.35
N ILE A 309 -65.74 20.79 46.22
CA ILE A 309 -66.77 19.85 45.81
C ILE A 309 -67.97 20.67 45.32
N GLN A 310 -68.26 20.63 44.03
CA GLN A 310 -69.32 21.44 43.43
C GLN A 310 -70.69 20.78 43.54
N ASN A 311 -70.78 19.48 43.22
CA ASN A 311 -72.04 18.74 43.25
C ASN A 311 -71.86 17.40 43.94
N LEU A 312 -72.84 17.04 44.77
CA LEU A 312 -72.93 15.80 45.54
C LEU A 312 -74.38 15.33 45.51
N ASP A 313 -74.68 14.31 44.70
CA ASP A 313 -76.04 13.78 44.53
C ASP A 313 -76.09 12.29 44.83
N MET A 314 -77.04 11.86 45.67
CA MET A 314 -77.32 10.45 45.90
C MET A 314 -78.23 9.91 44.78
N THR A 315 -77.72 8.96 44.01
CA THR A 315 -78.50 8.31 42.94
C THR A 315 -79.34 7.17 43.55
N GLN A 316 -80.47 6.82 42.92
CA GLN A 316 -81.43 5.80 43.38
C GLN A 316 -80.80 4.41 43.69
N GLY A 317 -79.58 4.13 43.19
CA GLY A 317 -78.81 2.91 43.44
C GLY A 317 -77.82 2.96 44.63
N LYS A 318 -77.99 3.86 45.61
CA LYS A 318 -77.08 4.05 46.78
C LYS A 318 -75.64 4.44 46.43
N GLN A 319 -75.41 4.99 45.23
CA GLN A 319 -74.13 5.55 44.82
C GLN A 319 -74.20 7.07 44.85
N ILE A 320 -73.07 7.69 45.19
CA ILE A 320 -72.92 9.14 45.28
C ILE A 320 -72.22 9.62 44.01
N LYS A 321 -72.92 10.44 43.23
CA LYS A 321 -72.33 11.21 42.13
C LYS A 321 -71.63 12.40 42.71
N PHE A 322 -70.38 12.60 42.32
CA PHE A 322 -69.59 13.74 42.75
C PHE A 322 -69.06 14.50 41.54
N LYS A 323 -68.90 15.81 41.71
CA LYS A 323 -68.10 16.66 40.81
C LYS A 323 -67.18 17.52 41.67
N ILE A 324 -65.88 17.33 41.48
CA ILE A 324 -64.83 18.11 42.13
C ILE A 324 -64.22 19.04 41.08
N LYS A 325 -63.97 20.29 41.47
CA LYS A 325 -63.21 21.24 40.68
C LYS A 325 -62.00 21.75 41.45
N GLY A 326 -60.89 21.92 40.76
CA GLY A 326 -59.68 22.59 41.26
C GLY A 326 -59.17 23.57 40.21
N LYS A 327 -58.23 24.42 40.61
CA LYS A 327 -57.51 25.35 39.74
C LYS A 327 -56.01 25.06 39.80
N PHE A 328 -55.28 25.39 38.74
CA PHE A 328 -53.81 25.37 38.77
C PHE A 328 -53.26 26.67 39.38
#